data_AF-A0A7W1UX38-F1
#
_entry.id   AF-A0A7W1UX38-F1
#
_cell.length_a   1.000
_cell.length_b   1.000
_cell.length_c   1.000
_cell.angle_alpha   90.00
_cell.angle_beta   90.00
_cell.angle_gamma   90.00
#
_symmetry.space_group_name_H-M   'P 1'
#
loop_
_entity.id
_entity.type
_entity.pdbx_description
1 polymer ?
#
loop_
_entity_poly.entity_id
_entity_poly.type
_entity_poly.pdbx_seq_one_letter_code
_entity_poly.pdbx_strand_id
1 'polypeptide(L)'
;MKTIYLSVFMLFCASLCAQKSVQFFENNATTLNVNSVKLADFKPFKEDNYGLKNGSYWFKINKVESGPAVLHIPSSHLHNLQLYSSSGKEIKEISYTRYPSFSLDEFEVYPLYLHVEFDKEAYFPIQISTPKDFAKANQQSLFKLGTYYGFAVMVIIINFMCFFLFDEKVFLYYCAVLTTITLSFFFSDGLFRLFGLNSIFIHDYLEPLLHTSVALFAAYFATKFLKLEDYSPKLKWFTLGFIVFASACFLSYFVTKNWLFAAIGNTAIWSVLLVYLVAGATLFRKKMYARFYVIAYSLLFLLLIDFFVLKGFGASLLNVTATQLKVASALEMLVLTYAIMYRMRALKEENEMMQIEMRLYLKRIELLRSPDSIQMVDDLYLENLVNHYDLNNLETKLLQYISKGRDNAKIAIKLNITEKEVEKITKELYKKLEISEQILEDQRMVDEQPDYIYN
;
A
#
# COMPACT_ATOMS: atom_id res chain seq x y z
N MET A 1 -4.40 22.69 4.73
CA MET A 1 -4.65 21.31 5.21
C MET A 1 -6.14 20.91 5.26
N LYS A 2 -7.10 21.80 5.61
CA LYS A 2 -8.54 21.47 5.57
C LYS A 2 -9.15 21.32 4.16
N THR A 3 -8.58 22.00 3.16
CA THR A 3 -9.08 21.99 1.77
C THR A 3 -8.73 20.73 0.97
N ILE A 4 -7.70 19.99 1.37
CA ILE A 4 -7.28 18.74 0.69
C ILE A 4 -8.14 17.55 1.14
N TYR A 5 -8.66 17.56 2.37
CA TYR A 5 -9.61 16.54 2.83
C TYR A 5 -10.99 16.69 2.17
N LEU A 6 -11.39 17.92 1.83
CA LEU A 6 -12.69 18.18 1.19
C LEU A 6 -12.73 17.73 -0.28
N SER A 7 -11.59 17.78 -0.99
CA SER A 7 -11.50 17.36 -2.39
C SER A 7 -11.43 15.83 -2.57
N VAL A 8 -10.97 15.09 -1.56
CA VAL A 8 -11.01 13.61 -1.56
C VAL A 8 -12.39 13.07 -1.16
N PHE A 9 -13.19 13.84 -0.41
CA PHE A 9 -14.52 13.43 0.05
C PHE A 9 -15.63 13.64 -0.99
N MET A 10 -15.44 14.53 -1.98
CA MET A 10 -16.46 14.86 -2.98
C MET A 10 -16.60 13.85 -4.14
N LEU A 11 -15.86 12.75 -4.13
CA LEU A 11 -15.98 11.66 -5.13
C LEU A 11 -17.02 10.59 -4.76
N PHE A 12 -17.73 10.75 -3.64
CA PHE A 12 -18.68 9.78 -3.10
C PHE A 12 -20.13 10.20 -3.32
N CYS A 13 -20.61 10.13 -4.55
CA CYS A 13 -22.06 10.02 -4.83
C CYS A 13 -22.24 9.40 -6.22
N ALA A 14 -22.50 8.09 -6.25
CA ALA A 14 -23.13 7.46 -7.40
C ALA A 14 -24.48 6.89 -6.94
N SER A 15 -25.52 7.39 -7.59
CA SER A 15 -26.93 7.09 -7.41
C SER A 15 -27.25 5.61 -7.64
N LEU A 16 -27.85 4.96 -6.64
CA LEU A 16 -28.61 3.72 -6.81
C LEU A 16 -29.92 4.06 -7.53
N CYS A 17 -30.01 3.75 -8.82
CA CYS A 17 -31.28 3.78 -9.54
C CYS A 17 -31.83 2.36 -9.61
N ALA A 18 -32.95 2.09 -8.94
CA ALA A 18 -33.58 0.77 -8.95
C ALA A 18 -34.02 0.41 -10.38
N GLN A 19 -33.49 -0.71 -10.90
CA GLN A 19 -33.81 -1.21 -12.24
C GLN A 19 -35.18 -1.91 -12.23
N LYS A 20 -36.26 -1.12 -12.35
CA LYS A 20 -37.66 -1.57 -12.26
C LYS A 20 -38.08 -2.68 -13.25
N SER A 21 -37.25 -3.00 -14.25
CA SER A 21 -37.56 -3.97 -15.32
C SER A 21 -37.09 -5.40 -15.06
N VAL A 22 -36.30 -5.63 -14.00
CA VAL A 22 -35.75 -6.94 -13.65
C VAL A 22 -36.47 -7.48 -12.42
N GLN A 23 -36.85 -8.75 -12.46
CA GLN A 23 -37.35 -9.48 -11.31
C GLN A 23 -36.50 -10.72 -11.09
N PHE A 24 -36.35 -11.19 -9.85
CA PHE A 24 -35.51 -12.34 -9.53
C PHE A 24 -36.30 -13.43 -8.76
N PHE A 25 -35.86 -14.66 -8.92
CA PHE A 25 -36.35 -15.84 -8.24
C PHE A 25 -35.16 -16.69 -7.79
N GLU A 26 -35.06 -16.94 -6.49
CA GLU A 26 -34.04 -17.83 -5.93
C GLU A 26 -34.49 -19.28 -6.08
N ASN A 27 -33.69 -20.08 -6.76
CA ASN A 27 -34.03 -21.47 -7.05
C ASN A 27 -33.46 -22.40 -5.98
N ASN A 28 -34.33 -22.83 -5.06
CA ASN A 28 -34.01 -23.82 -4.05
C ASN A 28 -34.17 -25.28 -4.54
N ALA A 29 -34.61 -25.50 -5.78
CA ALA A 29 -34.85 -26.82 -6.35
C ALA A 29 -33.82 -27.17 -7.44
N THR A 30 -33.35 -28.42 -7.44
CA THR A 30 -32.19 -28.86 -8.26
C THR A 30 -32.44 -28.90 -9.77
N THR A 31 -33.67 -28.74 -10.26
CA THR A 31 -33.96 -28.76 -11.70
C THR A 31 -35.23 -27.97 -12.04
N LEU A 32 -35.12 -26.65 -12.19
CA LEU A 32 -36.16 -25.87 -12.86
C LEU A 32 -35.79 -25.69 -14.33
N ASN A 33 -36.65 -26.20 -15.20
CA ASN A 33 -36.57 -26.01 -16.64
C ASN A 33 -37.29 -24.69 -16.99
N VAL A 34 -36.97 -24.04 -18.11
CA VAL A 34 -37.53 -22.71 -18.49
C VAL A 34 -39.06 -22.68 -18.39
N ASN A 35 -39.73 -23.80 -18.67
CA ASN A 35 -41.19 -23.93 -18.58
C ASN A 35 -41.75 -23.98 -17.15
N SER A 36 -41.02 -24.50 -16.16
CA SER A 36 -41.45 -24.48 -14.75
C SER A 36 -41.16 -23.14 -14.08
N VAL A 37 -40.08 -22.44 -14.51
CA VAL A 37 -39.72 -21.10 -14.03
C VAL A 37 -40.76 -20.05 -14.41
N LYS A 38 -41.43 -20.19 -15.57
CA LYS A 38 -42.50 -19.29 -16.01
C LYS A 38 -43.66 -19.15 -15.00
N LEU A 39 -43.87 -20.16 -14.16
CA LEU A 39 -44.93 -20.22 -13.16
C LEU A 39 -44.46 -19.76 -11.76
N ALA A 40 -43.18 -19.41 -11.60
CA ALA A 40 -42.60 -19.01 -10.33
C ALA A 40 -42.99 -17.55 -9.96
N ASP A 41 -43.05 -17.27 -8.67
CA ASP A 41 -43.35 -15.94 -8.14
C ASP A 41 -42.07 -15.10 -8.07
N PHE A 42 -41.90 -14.20 -9.04
CA PHE A 42 -40.72 -13.35 -9.18
C PHE A 42 -40.81 -12.10 -8.30
N LYS A 43 -39.78 -11.86 -7.49
CA LYS A 43 -39.69 -10.68 -6.61
C LYS A 43 -39.02 -9.51 -7.33
N PRO A 44 -39.40 -8.26 -7.03
CA PRO A 44 -38.76 -7.09 -7.62
C PRO A 44 -37.29 -7.01 -7.20
N PHE A 45 -36.43 -6.76 -8.18
CA PHE A 45 -35.00 -6.57 -8.00
C PHE A 45 -34.73 -5.21 -7.32
N LYS A 46 -34.17 -5.22 -6.11
CA LYS A 46 -33.93 -4.01 -5.31
C LYS A 46 -32.45 -3.70 -5.06
N GLU A 47 -31.63 -4.74 -4.93
CA GLU A 47 -30.22 -4.64 -4.62
C GLU A 47 -29.44 -5.56 -5.55
N ASP A 48 -28.23 -5.16 -5.92
CA ASP A 48 -27.38 -5.91 -6.86
C ASP A 48 -26.47 -6.91 -6.13
N ASN A 49 -26.47 -6.92 -4.79
CA ASN A 49 -25.54 -7.72 -3.99
C ASN A 49 -26.22 -8.34 -2.76
N TYR A 50 -26.34 -9.67 -2.76
CA TYR A 50 -26.89 -10.46 -1.66
C TYR A 50 -25.80 -11.18 -0.84
N GLY A 51 -24.53 -10.91 -1.12
CA GLY A 51 -23.39 -11.39 -0.34
C GLY A 51 -23.27 -12.91 -0.33
N LEU A 52 -23.33 -13.51 0.88
CA LEU A 52 -23.13 -14.94 1.12
C LEU A 52 -24.31 -15.83 0.71
N LYS A 53 -25.42 -15.27 0.23
CA LYS A 53 -26.56 -16.06 -0.29
C LYS A 53 -26.24 -16.57 -1.69
N ASN A 54 -25.22 -17.41 -1.79
CA ASN A 54 -24.79 -17.99 -3.06
C ASN A 54 -25.70 -19.16 -3.47
N GLY A 55 -25.78 -19.46 -4.76
CA GLY A 55 -26.69 -20.47 -5.28
C GLY A 55 -27.22 -20.17 -6.67
N SER A 56 -28.34 -20.82 -7.03
CA SER A 56 -28.95 -20.68 -8.34
C SER A 56 -30.07 -19.64 -8.34
N TYR A 57 -30.01 -18.70 -9.28
CA TYR A 57 -31.02 -17.66 -9.44
C TYR A 57 -31.53 -17.60 -10.87
N TRP A 58 -32.81 -17.30 -10.99
CA TRP A 58 -33.46 -16.96 -12.25
C TRP A 58 -33.85 -15.49 -12.24
N PHE A 59 -33.54 -14.78 -13.31
CA PHE A 59 -33.96 -13.40 -13.52
C PHE A 59 -34.91 -13.34 -14.70
N LYS A 60 -36.04 -12.68 -14.49
CA LYS A 60 -37.03 -12.37 -15.52
C LYS A 60 -36.81 -10.93 -15.97
N ILE A 61 -36.46 -10.77 -17.24
CA ILE A 61 -36.15 -9.49 -17.86
C ILE A 61 -37.28 -9.13 -18.81
N ASN A 62 -38.03 -8.10 -18.46
CA ASN A 62 -39.10 -7.57 -19.31
C ASN A 62 -38.51 -6.64 -20.39
N LYS A 63 -39.20 -6.52 -21.52
CA LYS A 63 -38.76 -5.63 -22.61
C LYS A 63 -38.74 -4.18 -22.12
N VAL A 64 -37.58 -3.55 -22.18
CA VAL A 64 -37.38 -2.18 -21.70
C VAL A 64 -37.60 -1.15 -22.82
N GLU A 65 -37.13 -1.44 -24.04
CA GLU A 65 -37.27 -0.55 -25.21
C GLU A 65 -37.41 -1.34 -26.53
N SER A 66 -37.84 -0.66 -27.60
CA SER A 66 -37.91 -1.20 -28.96
C SER A 66 -36.60 -0.92 -29.71
N GLY A 67 -35.76 -1.94 -29.87
CA GLY A 67 -34.50 -1.87 -30.61
C GLY A 67 -33.51 -2.97 -30.20
N PRO A 68 -32.37 -3.10 -30.89
CA PRO A 68 -31.31 -4.00 -30.47
C PRO A 68 -30.72 -3.55 -29.13
N ALA A 69 -30.42 -4.48 -28.25
CA ALA A 69 -29.89 -4.21 -26.91
C ALA A 69 -28.76 -5.17 -26.57
N VAL A 70 -27.91 -4.78 -25.62
CA VAL A 70 -26.88 -5.64 -25.04
C VAL A 70 -27.16 -5.81 -23.56
N LEU A 71 -27.34 -7.06 -23.15
CA LEU A 71 -27.38 -7.46 -21.74
C LEU A 71 -25.95 -7.76 -21.29
N HIS A 72 -25.45 -6.99 -20.33
CA HIS A 72 -24.08 -7.08 -19.83
C HIS A 72 -24.08 -7.26 -18.32
N ILE A 73 -23.23 -8.14 -17.80
CA ILE A 73 -23.14 -8.44 -16.38
C ILE A 73 -21.69 -8.29 -15.91
N PRO A 74 -21.24 -7.09 -15.48
CA PRO A 74 -19.86 -6.82 -15.07
C PRO A 74 -19.46 -7.48 -13.75
N SER A 75 -19.27 -8.80 -13.77
CA SER A 75 -18.73 -9.58 -12.68
C SER A 75 -17.71 -10.60 -13.18
N SER A 76 -16.53 -10.61 -12.55
CA SER A 76 -15.45 -11.58 -12.84
C SER A 76 -15.72 -12.96 -12.25
N HIS A 77 -16.70 -13.09 -11.36
CA HIS A 77 -17.02 -14.34 -10.65
C HIS A 77 -18.13 -15.14 -11.33
N LEU A 78 -18.63 -14.68 -12.47
CA LEU A 78 -19.71 -15.32 -13.21
C LEU A 78 -19.21 -16.11 -14.42
N HIS A 79 -19.48 -17.42 -14.39
CA HIS A 79 -19.05 -18.36 -15.43
C HIS A 79 -20.19 -19.21 -16.00
N ASN A 80 -21.11 -19.67 -15.16
CA ASN A 80 -22.27 -20.47 -15.57
C ASN A 80 -23.50 -19.59 -15.72
N LEU A 81 -23.76 -19.16 -16.95
CA LEU A 81 -24.86 -18.29 -17.32
C LEU A 81 -25.55 -18.81 -18.56
N GLN A 82 -26.88 -18.90 -18.51
CA GLN A 82 -27.69 -19.32 -19.65
C GLN A 82 -28.84 -18.34 -19.81
N LEU A 83 -28.98 -17.80 -21.02
CA LEU A 83 -30.05 -16.86 -21.35
C LEU A 83 -31.04 -17.53 -22.30
N TYR A 84 -32.32 -17.51 -21.91
CA TYR A 84 -33.40 -18.09 -22.68
C TYR A 84 -34.42 -17.04 -23.09
N SER A 85 -34.84 -17.10 -24.35
CA SER A 85 -36.01 -16.41 -24.87
C SER A 85 -37.29 -17.05 -24.34
N SER A 86 -38.41 -16.32 -24.34
CA SER A 86 -39.71 -16.88 -23.91
C SER A 86 -40.15 -18.09 -24.77
N SER A 87 -39.66 -18.17 -26.01
CA SER A 87 -39.83 -19.32 -26.90
C SER A 87 -39.04 -20.57 -26.47
N GLY A 88 -38.16 -20.47 -25.48
CA GLY A 88 -37.24 -21.53 -25.05
C GLY A 88 -35.94 -21.59 -25.85
N LYS A 89 -35.74 -20.70 -26.82
CA LYS A 89 -34.47 -20.59 -27.57
C LYS A 89 -33.37 -20.04 -26.66
N GLU A 90 -32.22 -20.70 -26.64
CA GLU A 90 -31.02 -20.22 -25.95
C GLU A 90 -30.33 -19.12 -26.77
N ILE A 91 -30.02 -18.00 -26.11
CA ILE A 91 -29.27 -16.88 -26.67
C ILE A 91 -27.81 -17.04 -26.23
N LYS A 92 -26.91 -17.18 -27.20
CA LYS A 92 -25.49 -17.41 -26.92
C LYS A 92 -24.78 -16.14 -26.46
N GLU A 93 -23.81 -16.32 -25.59
CA GLU A 93 -22.92 -15.26 -25.12
C GLU A 93 -21.99 -14.77 -26.24
N ILE A 94 -21.64 -13.48 -26.19
CA ILE A 94 -20.63 -12.85 -27.04
C ILE A 94 -19.24 -13.26 -26.56
N SER A 95 -18.49 -13.95 -27.41
CA SER A 95 -17.10 -14.34 -27.17
C SER A 95 -16.15 -13.14 -26.99
N TYR A 96 -15.04 -13.35 -26.26
CA TYR A 96 -13.96 -12.37 -26.06
C TYR A 96 -14.42 -11.05 -25.41
N THR A 97 -15.41 -11.12 -24.54
CA THR A 97 -15.81 -10.01 -23.67
C THR A 97 -15.15 -10.19 -22.29
N ARG A 98 -14.86 -9.09 -21.58
CA ARG A 98 -14.30 -9.15 -20.21
C ARG A 98 -15.26 -9.78 -19.22
N TYR A 99 -16.54 -9.55 -19.46
CA TYR A 99 -17.63 -10.01 -18.62
C TYR A 99 -18.75 -10.57 -19.51
N PRO A 100 -19.57 -11.51 -18.98
CA PRO A 100 -20.66 -12.11 -19.73
C PRO A 100 -21.56 -11.06 -20.39
N SER A 101 -21.75 -11.20 -21.69
CA SER A 101 -22.52 -10.26 -22.51
C SER A 101 -23.36 -10.99 -23.54
N PHE A 102 -24.61 -10.59 -23.74
CA PHE A 102 -25.54 -11.17 -24.72
C PHE A 102 -26.07 -10.09 -25.65
N SER A 103 -26.05 -10.37 -26.96
CA SER A 103 -26.68 -9.52 -27.97
C SER A 103 -28.15 -9.88 -28.07
N LEU A 104 -29.04 -8.91 -27.89
CA LEU A 104 -30.48 -9.05 -27.98
C LEU A 104 -30.95 -8.40 -29.27
N ASP A 105 -31.46 -9.22 -30.19
CA ASP A 105 -32.02 -8.76 -31.45
C ASP A 105 -33.46 -8.25 -31.26
N GLU A 106 -33.94 -7.43 -32.20
CA GLU A 106 -35.31 -6.89 -32.18
C GLU A 106 -36.40 -7.97 -32.20
N PHE A 107 -36.06 -9.15 -32.72
CA PHE A 107 -36.96 -10.29 -32.90
C PHE A 107 -37.01 -11.25 -31.70
N GLU A 108 -36.30 -10.95 -30.61
CA GLU A 108 -36.34 -11.80 -29.43
C GLU A 108 -37.70 -11.75 -28.72
N VAL A 109 -38.17 -12.93 -28.27
CA VAL A 109 -39.49 -13.09 -27.66
C VAL A 109 -39.37 -12.88 -26.16
N TYR A 110 -39.88 -11.75 -25.67
CA TYR A 110 -39.89 -11.41 -24.25
C TYR A 110 -41.02 -12.11 -23.47
N PRO A 111 -40.92 -12.24 -22.14
CA PRO A 111 -39.78 -11.90 -21.28
C PRO A 111 -38.61 -12.88 -21.43
N LEU A 112 -37.39 -12.39 -21.23
CA LEU A 112 -36.18 -13.23 -21.22
C LEU A 112 -35.98 -13.82 -19.83
N TYR A 113 -35.45 -15.04 -19.78
CA TYR A 113 -35.13 -15.76 -18.55
C TYR A 113 -33.62 -16.02 -18.50
N LEU A 114 -32.94 -15.34 -17.58
CA LEU A 114 -31.52 -15.52 -17.33
C LEU A 114 -31.37 -16.46 -16.13
N HIS A 115 -30.71 -17.60 -16.34
CA HIS A 115 -30.27 -18.48 -15.29
C HIS A 115 -28.81 -18.18 -14.93
N VAL A 116 -28.55 -18.05 -13.64
CA VAL A 116 -27.22 -17.79 -13.10
C VAL A 116 -26.94 -18.74 -11.94
N GLU A 117 -25.75 -19.33 -11.95
CA GLU A 117 -25.20 -20.06 -10.81
C GLU A 117 -24.08 -19.22 -10.18
N PHE A 118 -24.26 -18.83 -8.93
CA PHE A 118 -23.27 -18.07 -8.16
C PHE A 118 -22.50 -19.03 -7.26
N ASP A 119 -21.28 -19.38 -7.66
CA ASP A 119 -20.37 -20.20 -6.84
C ASP A 119 -19.78 -19.41 -5.66
N LYS A 120 -19.56 -18.10 -5.87
CA LYS A 120 -18.96 -17.17 -4.91
C LYS A 120 -20.01 -16.24 -4.28
N GLU A 121 -19.82 -14.92 -4.23
CA GLU A 121 -20.84 -13.99 -3.75
C GLU A 121 -21.98 -13.80 -4.77
N ALA A 122 -23.21 -13.65 -4.25
CA ALA A 122 -24.38 -13.34 -5.06
C ALA A 122 -24.40 -11.85 -5.44
N TYR A 123 -23.50 -11.47 -6.34
CA TYR A 123 -23.37 -10.11 -6.88
C TYR A 123 -23.69 -10.08 -8.38
N PHE A 124 -24.76 -9.37 -8.74
CA PHE A 124 -25.33 -9.35 -10.08
C PHE A 124 -25.63 -7.94 -10.60
N PRO A 125 -24.63 -7.20 -11.08
CA PRO A 125 -24.82 -5.86 -11.62
C PRO A 125 -25.45 -5.87 -13.02
N ILE A 126 -26.68 -6.37 -13.20
CA ILE A 126 -27.31 -6.54 -14.51
C ILE A 126 -27.46 -5.19 -15.21
N GLN A 127 -26.91 -5.03 -16.42
CA GLN A 127 -26.99 -3.80 -17.20
C GLN A 127 -27.58 -4.10 -18.57
N ILE A 128 -28.57 -3.30 -18.98
CA ILE A 128 -29.17 -3.35 -20.31
C ILE A 128 -28.89 -2.00 -20.96
N SER A 129 -28.25 -2.00 -22.12
CA SER A 129 -27.87 -0.78 -22.83
C SER A 129 -27.95 -0.96 -24.34
N THR A 130 -28.01 0.15 -25.08
CA THR A 130 -27.95 0.07 -26.55
C THR A 130 -26.55 -0.41 -27.00
N PRO A 131 -26.41 -1.09 -28.15
CA PRO A 131 -25.10 -1.52 -28.65
C PRO A 131 -24.09 -0.37 -28.77
N LYS A 132 -24.55 0.83 -29.12
CA LYS A 132 -23.72 2.03 -29.24
C LYS A 132 -23.20 2.50 -27.87
N ASP A 133 -24.07 2.53 -26.86
CA ASP A 133 -23.68 2.94 -25.51
C ASP A 133 -22.79 1.88 -24.84
N PHE A 134 -23.08 0.60 -25.06
CA PHE A 134 -22.23 -0.51 -24.63
C PHE A 134 -20.82 -0.40 -25.23
N ALA A 135 -20.71 -0.21 -26.54
CA ALA A 135 -19.42 -0.07 -27.22
C ALA A 135 -18.63 1.14 -26.68
N LYS A 136 -19.30 2.29 -26.52
CA LYS A 136 -18.69 3.51 -25.95
C LYS A 136 -18.22 3.29 -24.51
N ALA A 137 -19.04 2.69 -23.66
CA ALA A 137 -18.70 2.41 -22.26
C ALA A 137 -17.55 1.41 -22.15
N ASN A 138 -17.55 0.36 -22.98
CA ASN A 138 -16.47 -0.61 -23.01
C ASN A 138 -15.15 0.01 -23.49
N GLN A 139 -15.17 0.84 -24.54
CA GLN A 139 -13.98 1.55 -25.03
C GLN A 139 -13.40 2.49 -23.96
N GLN A 140 -14.24 3.28 -23.27
CA GLN A 140 -13.80 4.12 -22.16
C GLN A 140 -13.23 3.31 -21.00
N SER A 141 -13.84 2.16 -20.69
CA SER A 141 -13.36 1.26 -19.64
C SER A 141 -12.00 0.67 -19.99
N LEU A 142 -11.81 0.16 -21.22
CA LEU A 142 -10.53 -0.35 -21.72
C LEU A 142 -9.44 0.71 -21.74
N PHE A 143 -9.76 1.95 -22.12
CA PHE A 143 -8.80 3.06 -22.06
C PHE A 143 -8.33 3.30 -20.61
N LYS A 144 -9.25 3.41 -19.65
CA LYS A 144 -8.91 3.57 -18.22
C LYS A 144 -8.06 2.41 -17.69
N LEU A 145 -8.39 1.18 -18.08
CA LEU A 145 -7.61 -0.01 -17.73
C LEU A 145 -6.19 0.09 -18.30
N GLY A 146 -6.06 0.36 -19.60
CA GLY A 146 -4.77 0.52 -20.27
C GLY A 146 -3.89 1.58 -19.61
N THR A 147 -4.45 2.73 -19.23
CA THR A 147 -3.71 3.76 -18.50
C THR A 147 -3.20 3.26 -17.15
N TYR A 148 -4.05 2.58 -16.37
CA TYR A 148 -3.66 2.04 -15.07
C TYR A 148 -2.57 0.95 -15.18
N TYR A 149 -2.78 -0.06 -16.03
CA TYR A 149 -1.83 -1.16 -16.16
C TYR A 149 -0.51 -0.71 -16.79
N GLY A 150 -0.55 0.21 -17.76
CA GLY A 150 0.66 0.82 -18.33
C GLY A 150 1.45 1.59 -17.26
N PHE A 151 0.77 2.37 -16.41
CA PHE A 151 1.40 3.06 -15.30
C PHE A 151 1.99 2.07 -14.26
N ALA A 152 1.25 1.04 -13.87
CA ALA A 152 1.72 0.03 -12.93
C ALA A 152 2.97 -0.69 -13.44
N VAL A 153 2.97 -1.11 -14.71
CA VAL A 153 4.14 -1.74 -15.36
C VAL A 153 5.32 -0.78 -15.40
N MET A 154 5.10 0.50 -15.72
CA MET A 154 6.16 1.52 -15.68
C MET A 154 6.79 1.61 -14.28
N VAL A 155 5.99 1.69 -13.21
CA VAL A 155 6.50 1.77 -11.84
C VAL A 155 7.25 0.49 -11.44
N ILE A 156 6.76 -0.69 -11.85
CA ILE A 156 7.45 -1.97 -11.62
C ILE A 156 8.82 -1.96 -12.30
N ILE A 157 8.90 -1.53 -13.57
CA ILE A 157 10.18 -1.43 -14.30
C ILE A 157 11.12 -0.45 -13.62
N ILE A 158 10.63 0.73 -13.22
CA ILE A 158 11.43 1.74 -12.51
C ILE A 158 12.03 1.15 -11.23
N ASN A 159 11.20 0.53 -10.38
CA ASN A 159 11.68 -0.07 -9.13
C ASN A 159 12.64 -1.25 -9.40
N PHE A 160 12.40 -2.03 -10.45
CA PHE A 160 13.29 -3.12 -10.84
C PHE A 160 14.65 -2.60 -11.34
N MET A 161 14.68 -1.50 -12.09
CA MET A 161 15.93 -0.82 -12.46
C MET A 161 16.64 -0.23 -11.24
N CYS A 162 15.90 0.36 -10.29
CA CYS A 162 16.45 0.86 -9.03
C CYS A 162 17.08 -0.26 -8.19
N PHE A 163 16.51 -1.47 -8.20
CA PHE A 163 17.13 -2.63 -7.57
C PHE A 163 18.54 -2.90 -8.12
N PHE A 164 18.71 -2.95 -9.44
CA PHE A 164 20.04 -3.14 -10.05
C PHE A 164 20.98 -1.95 -9.84
N LEU A 165 20.45 -0.73 -9.88
CA LEU A 165 21.26 0.49 -9.78
C LEU A 165 21.80 0.71 -8.36
N PHE A 166 20.99 0.40 -7.35
CA PHE A 166 21.33 0.67 -5.95
C PHE A 166 21.74 -0.58 -5.17
N ASP A 167 21.59 -1.78 -5.72
CA ASP A 167 21.79 -3.07 -5.04
C ASP A 167 20.98 -3.23 -3.74
N GLU A 168 19.83 -2.55 -3.69
CA GLU A 168 18.95 -2.51 -2.52
C GLU A 168 17.74 -3.44 -2.72
N LYS A 169 17.76 -4.60 -2.05
CA LYS A 169 16.74 -5.66 -2.18
C LYS A 169 15.31 -5.23 -1.89
N VAL A 170 15.14 -4.12 -1.14
CA VAL A 170 13.82 -3.57 -0.79
C VAL A 170 13.03 -3.17 -2.04
N PHE A 171 13.69 -2.68 -3.08
CA PHE A 171 13.05 -2.38 -4.37
C PHE A 171 12.49 -3.65 -5.02
N LEU A 172 13.24 -4.76 -5.00
CA LEU A 172 12.79 -6.02 -5.56
C LEU A 172 11.57 -6.59 -4.81
N TYR A 173 11.57 -6.50 -3.48
CA TYR A 173 10.42 -6.93 -2.67
C TYR A 173 9.17 -6.11 -2.98
N TYR A 174 9.35 -4.81 -3.20
CA TYR A 174 8.26 -3.95 -3.63
C TYR A 174 7.74 -4.30 -5.03
N CYS A 175 8.62 -4.62 -5.99
CA CYS A 175 8.20 -5.11 -7.31
C CYS A 175 7.32 -6.36 -7.21
N ALA A 176 7.62 -7.29 -6.29
CA ALA A 176 6.80 -8.48 -6.07
C ALA A 176 5.39 -8.12 -5.53
N VAL A 177 5.31 -7.14 -4.61
CA VAL A 177 4.02 -6.62 -4.12
C VAL A 177 3.23 -6.00 -5.26
N LEU A 178 3.83 -5.09 -6.02
CA LEU A 178 3.18 -4.41 -7.14
C LEU A 178 2.68 -5.40 -8.20
N THR A 179 3.49 -6.41 -8.52
CA THR A 179 3.12 -7.43 -9.50
C THR A 179 1.91 -8.23 -9.04
N THR A 180 1.90 -8.69 -7.78
CA THR A 180 0.81 -9.51 -7.26
C THR A 180 -0.49 -8.72 -7.05
N ILE A 181 -0.42 -7.47 -6.60
CA ILE A 181 -1.59 -6.59 -6.50
C ILE A 181 -2.15 -6.28 -7.90
N THR A 182 -1.27 -5.93 -8.85
CA THR A 182 -1.67 -5.64 -10.23
C THR A 182 -2.33 -6.85 -10.88
N LEU A 183 -1.80 -8.05 -10.65
CA LEU A 183 -2.38 -9.30 -11.16
C LEU A 183 -3.73 -9.64 -10.49
N SER A 184 -3.90 -9.29 -9.21
CA SER A 184 -5.20 -9.40 -8.51
C SER A 184 -6.26 -8.48 -9.12
N PHE A 185 -5.88 -7.24 -9.46
CA PHE A 185 -6.80 -6.33 -10.16
C PHE A 185 -7.08 -6.81 -11.59
N PHE A 186 -6.07 -7.37 -12.26
CA PHE A 186 -6.22 -7.92 -13.61
C PHE A 186 -7.23 -9.07 -13.64
N PHE A 187 -7.21 -9.91 -12.60
CA PHE A 187 -8.25 -10.91 -12.38
C PHE A 187 -9.63 -10.29 -12.16
N SER A 188 -9.75 -9.36 -11.20
CA SER A 188 -11.02 -8.70 -10.87
C SER A 188 -11.64 -7.92 -12.04
N ASP A 189 -10.82 -7.42 -12.96
CA ASP A 189 -11.27 -6.69 -14.17
C ASP A 189 -11.74 -7.59 -15.33
N GLY A 190 -11.71 -8.91 -15.15
CA GLY A 190 -12.10 -9.88 -16.17
C GLY A 190 -11.15 -9.95 -17.37
N LEU A 191 -9.91 -9.48 -17.22
CA LEU A 191 -8.97 -9.40 -18.34
C LEU A 191 -8.48 -10.78 -18.80
N PHE A 192 -8.37 -11.77 -17.90
CA PHE A 192 -8.07 -13.15 -18.30
C PHE A 192 -9.07 -13.70 -19.33
N ARG A 193 -10.38 -13.45 -19.11
CA ARG A 193 -11.45 -13.84 -20.04
C ARG A 193 -11.30 -13.16 -21.40
N LEU A 194 -10.94 -11.87 -21.41
CA LEU A 194 -10.69 -11.11 -22.64
C LEU A 194 -9.56 -11.72 -23.48
N PHE A 195 -8.51 -12.25 -22.85
CA PHE A 195 -7.42 -12.97 -23.52
C PHE A 195 -7.78 -14.41 -23.92
N GLY A 196 -9.02 -14.86 -23.68
CA GLY A 196 -9.45 -16.23 -23.94
C GLY A 196 -8.95 -17.25 -22.91
N LEU A 197 -8.38 -16.79 -21.80
CA LEU A 197 -7.93 -17.63 -20.69
C LEU A 197 -9.11 -17.87 -19.74
N ASN A 198 -9.94 -18.86 -20.07
CA ASN A 198 -11.16 -19.21 -19.34
C ASN A 198 -11.10 -20.68 -18.91
N SER A 199 -10.32 -20.97 -17.86
CA SER A 199 -10.15 -22.34 -17.33
C SER A 199 -10.64 -22.43 -15.89
N ILE A 200 -11.01 -23.64 -15.47
CA ILE A 200 -11.44 -23.93 -14.09
C ILE A 200 -10.38 -23.45 -13.08
N PHE A 201 -9.09 -23.54 -13.43
CA PHE A 201 -8.00 -23.05 -12.59
C PHE A 201 -8.13 -21.55 -12.28
N ILE A 202 -8.42 -20.75 -13.32
CA ILE A 202 -8.53 -19.30 -13.21
C ILE A 202 -9.73 -18.92 -12.34
N HIS A 203 -10.83 -19.65 -12.45
CA HIS A 203 -12.07 -19.31 -11.76
C HIS A 203 -12.00 -19.66 -10.26
N ASP A 204 -11.55 -20.87 -9.96
CA ASP A 204 -11.65 -21.44 -8.62
C ASP A 204 -10.42 -21.17 -7.76
N TYR A 205 -9.22 -21.19 -8.34
CA TYR A 205 -7.97 -21.27 -7.59
C TYR A 205 -7.10 -20.03 -7.69
N LEU A 206 -7.16 -19.29 -8.81
CA LEU A 206 -6.26 -18.18 -9.06
C LEU A 206 -6.47 -17.02 -8.06
N GLU A 207 -7.71 -16.66 -7.76
CA GLU A 207 -8.00 -15.56 -6.83
C GLU A 207 -7.44 -15.81 -5.41
N PRO A 208 -7.74 -16.94 -4.73
CA PRO A 208 -7.10 -17.26 -3.45
C PRO A 208 -5.57 -17.25 -3.49
N LEU A 209 -4.99 -17.77 -4.58
CA LEU A 209 -3.53 -17.80 -4.77
C LEU A 209 -2.94 -16.38 -4.88
N LEU A 210 -3.59 -15.50 -5.65
CA LEU A 210 -3.17 -14.11 -5.82
C LEU A 210 -3.26 -13.34 -4.50
N HIS A 211 -4.38 -13.44 -3.79
CA HIS A 211 -4.56 -12.77 -2.49
C HIS A 211 -3.54 -13.26 -1.45
N THR A 212 -3.28 -14.56 -1.40
CA THR A 212 -2.24 -15.13 -0.51
C THR A 212 -0.86 -14.59 -0.86
N SER A 213 -0.55 -14.51 -2.15
CA SER A 213 0.73 -13.99 -2.63
C SER A 213 0.89 -12.50 -2.30
N VAL A 214 -0.17 -11.70 -2.43
CA VAL A 214 -0.19 -10.29 -2.01
C VAL A 214 0.16 -10.17 -0.53
N ALA A 215 -0.53 -10.90 0.35
CA ALA A 215 -0.23 -10.85 1.79
C ALA A 215 1.20 -11.28 2.11
N LEU A 216 1.70 -12.34 1.48
CA LEU A 216 3.06 -12.85 1.71
C LEU A 216 4.12 -11.81 1.31
N PHE A 217 4.06 -11.28 0.09
CA PHE A 217 5.04 -10.31 -0.38
C PHE A 217 4.91 -8.97 0.33
N ALA A 218 3.68 -8.52 0.64
CA ALA A 218 3.47 -7.27 1.36
C ALA A 218 3.98 -7.35 2.81
N ALA A 219 3.72 -8.47 3.49
CA ALA A 219 4.26 -8.75 4.82
C ALA A 219 5.79 -8.75 4.81
N TYR A 220 6.38 -9.42 3.82
CA TYR A 220 7.83 -9.51 3.70
C TYR A 220 8.46 -8.15 3.35
N PHE A 221 7.88 -7.42 2.40
CA PHE A 221 8.26 -6.05 2.08
C PHE A 221 8.17 -5.15 3.31
N ALA A 222 7.05 -5.14 4.03
CA ALA A 222 6.85 -4.31 5.23
C ALA A 222 7.86 -4.66 6.33
N THR A 223 8.14 -5.95 6.56
CA THR A 223 9.15 -6.41 7.53
C THR A 223 10.51 -5.80 7.22
N LYS A 224 10.95 -5.89 5.95
CA LYS A 224 12.24 -5.34 5.52
C LYS A 224 12.22 -3.83 5.39
N PHE A 225 11.11 -3.21 5.02
CA PHE A 225 10.95 -1.76 4.88
C PHE A 225 11.02 -1.04 6.23
N LEU A 226 10.28 -1.55 7.21
CA LEU A 226 10.17 -0.94 8.54
C LEU A 226 11.22 -1.45 9.55
N LYS A 227 12.11 -2.37 9.13
CA LYS A 227 13.06 -3.08 10.02
C LYS A 227 12.34 -3.73 11.23
N LEU A 228 11.20 -4.39 10.99
CA LEU A 228 10.37 -4.96 12.08
C LEU A 228 11.04 -6.11 12.82
N GLU A 229 12.11 -6.68 12.27
CA GLU A 229 12.92 -7.69 12.96
C GLU A 229 13.52 -7.14 14.27
N ASP A 230 13.85 -5.85 14.31
CA ASP A 230 14.45 -5.20 15.48
C ASP A 230 13.40 -4.81 16.53
N TYR A 231 12.20 -4.40 16.08
CA TYR A 231 11.16 -3.85 16.96
C TYR A 231 10.06 -4.85 17.33
N SER A 232 9.79 -5.86 16.50
CA SER A 232 8.67 -6.78 16.63
C SER A 232 8.99 -8.17 16.05
N PRO A 233 10.01 -8.88 16.57
CA PRO A 233 10.48 -10.16 16.01
C PRO A 233 9.45 -11.29 16.06
N LYS A 234 8.44 -11.18 16.94
CA LYS A 234 7.34 -12.15 17.05
C LYS A 234 6.33 -12.04 15.91
N LEU A 235 6.32 -10.94 15.15
CA LEU A 235 5.32 -10.68 14.14
C LEU A 235 5.32 -11.73 13.03
N LYS A 236 6.48 -12.28 12.68
CA LYS A 236 6.60 -13.37 11.70
C LYS A 236 5.76 -14.61 12.04
N TRP A 237 5.63 -14.93 13.33
CA TRP A 237 4.84 -16.08 13.79
C TRP A 237 3.35 -15.82 13.68
N PHE A 238 2.91 -14.58 13.95
CA PHE A 238 1.54 -14.17 13.69
C PHE A 238 1.20 -14.23 12.20
N THR A 239 2.06 -13.67 11.35
CA THR A 239 1.91 -13.74 9.89
C THR A 239 1.79 -15.18 9.40
N LEU A 240 2.69 -16.07 9.87
CA LEU A 240 2.64 -17.49 9.52
C LEU A 240 1.32 -18.13 9.99
N GLY A 241 0.87 -17.85 11.22
CA GLY A 241 -0.40 -18.36 11.74
C GLY A 241 -1.60 -17.97 10.89
N PHE A 242 -1.69 -16.70 10.49
CA PHE A 242 -2.77 -16.22 9.60
C PHE A 242 -2.70 -16.83 8.20
N ILE A 243 -1.49 -16.97 7.62
CA ILE A 243 -1.32 -17.59 6.29
C ILE A 243 -1.72 -19.08 6.34
N VAL A 244 -1.30 -19.81 7.37
CA VAL A 244 -1.67 -21.23 7.55
C VAL A 244 -3.17 -21.37 7.75
N PHE A 245 -3.78 -20.52 8.57
CA PHE A 245 -5.22 -20.51 8.79
C PHE A 245 -5.99 -20.19 7.50
N ALA A 246 -5.57 -19.17 6.75
CA ALA A 246 -6.18 -18.81 5.46
C ALA A 246 -6.05 -19.95 4.44
N SER A 247 -4.87 -20.60 4.37
CA SER A 247 -4.62 -21.75 3.50
C SER A 247 -5.52 -22.94 3.84
N ALA A 248 -5.73 -23.21 5.13
CA ALA A 248 -6.65 -24.25 5.59
C ALA A 248 -8.12 -23.93 5.21
N CYS A 249 -8.51 -22.65 5.30
CA CYS A 249 -9.83 -22.20 4.86
C CYS A 249 -10.00 -22.36 3.34
N PHE A 250 -9.01 -21.97 2.54
CA PHE A 250 -9.06 -22.16 1.09
C PHE A 250 -9.08 -23.62 0.68
N LEU A 251 -8.32 -24.48 1.36
CA LEU A 251 -8.38 -25.92 1.14
C LEU A 251 -9.79 -26.46 1.45
N SER A 252 -10.40 -26.00 2.55
CA SER A 252 -11.78 -26.35 2.90
C SER A 252 -12.77 -25.86 1.84
N TYR A 253 -12.58 -24.66 1.29
CA TYR A 253 -13.36 -24.15 0.16
C TYR A 253 -13.20 -25.03 -1.08
N PHE A 254 -12.00 -25.44 -1.45
CA PHE A 254 -11.78 -26.28 -2.63
C PHE A 254 -12.46 -27.65 -2.53
N VAL A 255 -12.55 -28.21 -1.32
CA VAL A 255 -13.21 -29.50 -1.07
C VAL A 255 -14.73 -29.35 -0.97
N THR A 256 -15.22 -28.36 -0.22
CA THR A 256 -16.65 -28.21 0.09
C THR A 256 -17.43 -27.36 -0.90
N LYS A 257 -16.73 -26.57 -1.73
CA LYS A 257 -17.30 -25.51 -2.58
C LYS A 257 -18.15 -24.48 -1.83
N ASN A 258 -17.99 -24.38 -0.51
CA ASN A 258 -18.71 -23.42 0.30
C ASN A 258 -17.94 -22.09 0.38
N TRP A 259 -18.47 -21.05 -0.27
CA TRP A 259 -17.90 -19.71 -0.35
C TRP A 259 -17.58 -19.10 1.02
N LEU A 260 -18.29 -19.48 2.09
CA LEU A 260 -18.02 -18.99 3.44
C LEU A 260 -16.57 -19.22 3.87
N PHE A 261 -16.00 -20.38 3.54
CA PHE A 261 -14.59 -20.65 3.87
C PHE A 261 -13.63 -19.77 3.08
N ALA A 262 -13.91 -19.50 1.81
CA ALA A 262 -13.10 -18.58 1.00
C ALA A 262 -13.20 -17.13 1.53
N ALA A 263 -14.40 -16.69 1.92
CA ALA A 263 -14.61 -15.38 2.53
C ALA A 263 -13.82 -15.24 3.84
N ILE A 264 -13.86 -16.25 4.72
CA ILE A 264 -13.07 -16.28 5.96
C ILE A 264 -11.56 -16.28 5.65
N GLY A 265 -11.11 -17.10 4.69
CA GLY A 265 -9.70 -17.12 4.27
C GLY A 265 -9.23 -15.76 3.73
N ASN A 266 -10.04 -15.11 2.90
CA ASN A 266 -9.79 -13.76 2.41
C ASN A 266 -9.71 -12.75 3.56
N THR A 267 -10.64 -12.78 4.52
CA THR A 267 -10.60 -11.87 5.69
C THR A 267 -9.32 -12.06 6.52
N ALA A 268 -8.87 -13.31 6.70
CA ALA A 268 -7.62 -13.61 7.39
C ALA A 268 -6.41 -13.02 6.65
N ILE A 269 -6.36 -13.13 5.33
CA ILE A 269 -5.31 -12.51 4.50
C ILE A 269 -5.29 -10.99 4.61
N TRP A 270 -6.45 -10.35 4.48
CA TRP A 270 -6.54 -8.89 4.62
C TRP A 270 -6.18 -8.43 6.04
N SER A 271 -6.44 -9.25 7.06
CA SER A 271 -6.01 -8.96 8.44
C SER A 271 -4.48 -8.95 8.62
N VAL A 272 -3.72 -9.71 7.81
CA VAL A 272 -2.26 -9.63 7.82
C VAL A 272 -1.81 -8.22 7.46
N LEU A 273 -2.37 -7.63 6.41
CA LEU A 273 -2.05 -6.26 6.01
C LEU A 273 -2.41 -5.24 7.09
N LEU A 274 -3.53 -5.43 7.79
CA LEU A 274 -3.90 -4.59 8.94
C LEU A 274 -2.84 -4.67 10.05
N VAL A 275 -2.37 -5.88 10.38
CA VAL A 275 -1.36 -6.06 11.43
C VAL A 275 -0.06 -5.33 11.07
N TYR A 276 0.38 -5.40 9.80
CA TYR A 276 1.56 -4.66 9.35
C TYR A 276 1.34 -3.14 9.31
N LEU A 277 0.13 -2.68 8.99
CA LEU A 277 -0.22 -1.27 9.09
C LEU A 277 -0.15 -0.77 10.54
N VAL A 278 -0.69 -1.53 11.49
CA VAL A 278 -0.61 -1.23 12.92
C VAL A 278 0.84 -1.24 13.40
N ALA A 279 1.65 -2.23 12.99
CA ALA A 279 3.08 -2.27 13.29
C ALA A 279 3.79 -1.01 12.76
N GLY A 280 3.51 -0.60 11.52
CA GLY A 280 4.01 0.66 10.96
C GLY A 280 3.55 1.90 11.76
N ALA A 281 2.30 1.92 12.22
CA ALA A 281 1.75 3.02 13.01
C ALA A 281 2.47 3.20 14.35
N THR A 282 2.95 2.12 14.98
CA THR A 282 3.79 2.22 16.20
C THR A 282 5.12 2.94 15.97
N LEU A 283 5.66 2.88 14.75
CA LEU A 283 6.91 3.52 14.34
C LEU A 283 6.70 4.93 13.76
N PHE A 284 5.46 5.36 13.57
CA PHE A 284 5.09 6.62 12.91
C PHE A 284 5.74 7.85 13.55
N ARG A 285 5.80 7.89 14.88
CA ARG A 285 6.43 9.00 15.62
C ARG A 285 7.96 8.93 15.59
N LYS A 286 8.54 7.74 15.43
CA LYS A 286 9.99 7.48 15.60
C LYS A 286 10.80 7.65 14.31
N LYS A 287 10.25 7.27 13.15
CA LYS A 287 11.00 7.24 11.89
C LYS A 287 10.21 7.90 10.76
N MET A 288 10.86 8.79 10.00
CA MET A 288 10.21 9.55 8.92
C MET A 288 9.73 8.64 7.78
N TYR A 289 10.52 7.63 7.39
CA TYR A 289 10.11 6.66 6.35
C TYR A 289 8.88 5.83 6.74
N ALA A 290 8.66 5.56 8.04
CA ALA A 290 7.45 4.88 8.52
C ALA A 290 6.19 5.73 8.33
N ARG A 291 6.31 7.08 8.34
CA ARG A 291 5.19 7.98 8.08
C ARG A 291 4.67 7.84 6.66
N PHE A 292 5.58 7.81 5.67
CA PHE A 292 5.20 7.60 4.27
C PHE A 292 4.50 6.26 4.06
N TYR A 293 5.02 5.18 4.67
CA TYR A 293 4.40 3.85 4.61
C TYR A 293 2.97 3.87 5.15
N VAL A 294 2.77 4.37 6.37
CA VAL A 294 1.45 4.36 7.02
C VAL A 294 0.44 5.22 6.27
N ILE A 295 0.83 6.41 5.81
CA ILE A 295 -0.08 7.32 5.07
C ILE A 295 -0.53 6.67 3.76
N ALA A 296 0.39 6.09 2.99
CA ALA A 296 0.08 5.49 1.72
C ALA A 296 -0.74 4.19 1.86
N TYR A 297 -0.31 3.28 2.73
CA TYR A 297 -1.02 2.02 2.95
C TYR A 297 -2.36 2.21 3.65
N SER A 298 -2.53 3.17 4.56
CA SER A 298 -3.82 3.38 5.23
C SER A 298 -4.94 3.76 4.26
N LEU A 299 -4.67 4.68 3.33
CA LEU A 299 -5.63 5.09 2.30
C LEU A 299 -5.98 3.91 1.40
N LEU A 300 -4.98 3.19 0.89
CA LEU A 300 -5.21 2.05 0.00
C LEU A 300 -5.94 0.91 0.72
N PHE A 301 -5.55 0.60 1.96
CA PHE A 301 -6.10 -0.50 2.75
C PHE A 301 -7.59 -0.32 3.06
N LEU A 302 -8.02 0.91 3.41
CA LEU A 302 -9.44 1.21 3.63
C LEU A 302 -10.29 0.91 2.39
N LEU A 303 -9.78 1.28 1.21
CA LEU A 303 -10.48 1.05 -0.05
C LEU A 303 -10.46 -0.43 -0.46
N LEU A 304 -9.38 -1.16 -0.15
CA LEU A 304 -9.28 -2.60 -0.39
C LEU A 304 -10.27 -3.39 0.47
N ILE A 305 -10.42 -3.06 1.76
CA ILE A 305 -11.42 -3.72 2.62
C ILE A 305 -12.83 -3.50 2.07
N ASP A 306 -13.19 -2.26 1.73
CA ASP A 306 -14.53 -1.98 1.21
C ASP A 306 -14.80 -2.76 -0.09
N PHE A 307 -13.82 -2.80 -0.99
CA PHE A 307 -13.99 -3.42 -2.30
C PHE A 307 -13.93 -4.96 -2.28
N PHE A 308 -12.95 -5.56 -1.61
CA PHE A 308 -12.72 -7.02 -1.66
C PHE A 308 -13.36 -7.79 -0.51
N VAL A 309 -13.56 -7.16 0.66
CA VAL A 309 -14.09 -7.84 1.84
C VAL A 309 -15.56 -7.52 2.00
N LEU A 310 -15.91 -6.26 2.24
CA LEU A 310 -17.27 -5.87 2.59
C LEU A 310 -18.26 -6.23 1.47
N LYS A 311 -17.92 -5.93 0.21
CA LYS A 311 -18.76 -6.30 -0.92
C LYS A 311 -18.98 -7.81 -1.03
N GLY A 312 -17.98 -8.64 -0.70
CA GLY A 312 -18.15 -10.09 -0.66
C GLY A 312 -19.20 -10.55 0.36
N PHE A 313 -19.41 -9.78 1.43
CA PHE A 313 -20.46 -10.01 2.43
C PHE A 313 -21.79 -9.31 2.09
N GLY A 314 -21.89 -8.59 0.97
CA GLY A 314 -23.07 -7.80 0.61
C GLY A 314 -23.15 -6.43 1.30
N ALA A 315 -22.10 -6.00 2.00
CA ALA A 315 -22.03 -4.71 2.66
C ALA A 315 -21.11 -3.75 1.90
N SER A 316 -21.33 -2.44 2.04
CA SER A 316 -20.34 -1.45 1.63
C SER A 316 -20.49 -0.22 2.50
N LEU A 317 -19.37 0.29 3.03
CA LEU A 317 -19.33 1.50 3.83
C LEU A 317 -19.14 2.73 2.96
N LEU A 318 -18.31 2.60 1.93
CA LEU A 318 -17.86 3.70 1.10
C LEU A 318 -18.37 3.60 -0.34
N ASN A 319 -18.95 2.48 -0.77
CA ASN A 319 -19.33 2.22 -2.16
C ASN A 319 -18.17 2.45 -3.13
N VAL A 320 -16.98 1.94 -2.78
CA VAL A 320 -15.75 2.17 -3.55
C VAL A 320 -15.90 1.59 -4.95
N THR A 321 -15.63 2.41 -5.96
CA THR A 321 -15.58 1.97 -7.35
C THR A 321 -14.20 1.40 -7.68
N ALA A 322 -14.14 0.48 -8.65
CA ALA A 322 -12.87 -0.08 -9.11
C ALA A 322 -11.90 1.00 -9.64
N THR A 323 -12.42 2.12 -10.17
CA THR A 323 -11.59 3.25 -10.62
C THR A 323 -10.97 4.00 -9.44
N GLN A 324 -11.73 4.29 -8.38
CA GLN A 324 -11.19 4.94 -7.17
C GLN A 324 -10.09 4.08 -6.53
N LEU A 325 -10.30 2.77 -6.47
CA LEU A 325 -9.32 1.83 -5.94
C LEU A 325 -7.99 1.88 -6.74
N LYS A 326 -8.07 1.90 -8.07
CA LYS A 326 -6.90 2.02 -8.96
C LYS A 326 -6.18 3.35 -8.83
N VAL A 327 -6.91 4.46 -8.68
CA VAL A 327 -6.30 5.78 -8.44
C VAL A 327 -5.55 5.80 -7.11
N ALA A 328 -6.14 5.24 -6.05
CA ALA A 328 -5.47 5.14 -4.77
C ALA A 328 -4.23 4.24 -4.83
N SER A 329 -4.29 3.12 -5.55
CA SER A 329 -3.13 2.25 -5.78
C SER A 329 -2.03 2.95 -6.57
N ALA A 330 -2.37 3.73 -7.60
CA ALA A 330 -1.38 4.51 -8.35
C ALA A 330 -0.71 5.62 -7.49
N LEU A 331 -1.46 6.24 -6.58
CA LEU A 331 -0.90 7.20 -5.63
C LEU A 331 0.00 6.51 -4.60
N GLU A 332 -0.44 5.37 -4.05
CA GLU A 332 0.39 4.54 -3.16
C GLU A 332 1.70 4.15 -3.85
N MET A 333 1.61 3.73 -5.12
CA MET A 333 2.75 3.37 -5.96
C MET A 333 3.85 4.45 -5.97
N LEU A 334 3.45 5.70 -6.20
CA LEU A 334 4.35 6.85 -6.24
C LEU A 334 4.92 7.18 -4.86
N VAL A 335 4.06 7.22 -3.84
CA VAL A 335 4.47 7.58 -2.48
C VAL A 335 5.44 6.54 -1.93
N LEU A 336 5.20 5.25 -2.14
CA LEU A 336 6.10 4.20 -1.67
C LEU A 336 7.40 4.15 -2.46
N THR A 337 7.37 4.34 -3.78
CA THR A 337 8.61 4.43 -4.58
C THR A 337 9.51 5.55 -4.05
N TYR A 338 8.92 6.72 -3.76
CA TYR A 338 9.64 7.82 -3.12
C TYR A 338 10.11 7.45 -1.70
N ALA A 339 9.27 6.80 -0.90
CA ALA A 339 9.59 6.41 0.47
C ALA A 339 10.76 5.43 0.55
N ILE A 340 10.87 4.50 -0.40
CA ILE A 340 12.01 3.57 -0.52
C ILE A 340 13.28 4.34 -0.83
N MET A 341 13.25 5.25 -1.79
CA MET A 341 14.38 6.12 -2.11
C MET A 341 14.82 6.97 -0.91
N TYR A 342 13.86 7.56 -0.20
CA TYR A 342 14.13 8.36 1.00
C TYR A 342 14.76 7.51 2.12
N ARG A 343 14.20 6.31 2.37
CA ARG A 343 14.73 5.39 3.38
C ARG A 343 16.17 4.98 3.06
N MET A 344 16.46 4.66 1.81
CA MET A 344 17.81 4.30 1.38
C MET A 344 18.82 5.41 1.69
N ARG A 345 18.48 6.67 1.35
CA ARG A 345 19.33 7.83 1.67
C ARG A 345 19.56 7.97 3.17
N ALA A 346 18.49 7.91 3.97
CA ALA A 346 18.59 8.02 5.42
C ALA A 346 19.45 6.90 6.04
N LEU A 347 19.36 5.67 5.53
CA LEU A 347 20.19 4.55 6.00
C LEU A 347 21.65 4.69 5.58
N LYS A 348 21.91 5.25 4.40
CA LYS A 348 23.27 5.51 3.94
C LYS A 348 23.95 6.58 4.79
N GLU A 349 23.24 7.67 5.09
CA GLU A 349 23.71 8.72 6.00
C GLU A 349 23.99 8.18 7.40
N GLU A 350 23.09 7.35 7.96
CA GLU A 350 23.29 6.69 9.27
C GLU A 350 24.54 5.80 9.29
N ASN A 351 24.76 5.00 8.22
CA ASN A 351 25.94 4.15 8.09
C ASN A 351 27.24 4.95 7.94
N GLU A 352 27.22 6.03 7.16
CA GLU A 352 28.38 6.92 6.98
C GLU A 352 28.77 7.58 8.30
N MET A 353 27.79 8.06 9.07
CA MET A 353 28.02 8.61 10.42
C MET A 353 28.61 7.58 11.38
N MET A 354 28.07 6.35 11.39
CA MET A 354 28.58 5.26 12.24
C MET A 354 30.02 4.87 11.87
N GLN A 355 30.38 4.87 10.59
CA GLN A 355 31.75 4.62 10.15
C GLN A 355 32.72 5.73 10.60
N ILE A 356 32.28 6.99 10.53
CA ILE A 356 33.07 8.13 11.00
C ILE A 356 33.31 8.01 12.51
N GLU A 357 32.27 7.72 13.30
CA GLU A 357 32.38 7.55 14.75
C GLU A 357 33.31 6.40 15.13
N MET A 358 33.21 5.25 14.45
CA MET A 358 34.11 4.12 14.66
C MET A 358 35.57 4.47 14.33
N ARG A 359 35.82 5.22 13.25
CA ARG A 359 37.19 5.68 12.91
C ARG A 359 37.75 6.61 13.98
N LEU A 360 36.94 7.54 14.48
CA LEU A 360 37.33 8.44 15.57
C LEU A 360 37.66 7.66 16.85
N TYR A 361 36.84 6.65 17.19
CA TYR A 361 37.07 5.79 18.36
C TYR A 361 38.36 4.96 18.24
N LEU A 362 38.63 4.35 17.08
CA LEU A 362 39.88 3.61 16.85
C LEU A 362 41.10 4.51 16.93
N LYS A 363 41.02 5.73 16.37
CA LYS A 363 42.10 6.71 16.47
C LYS A 363 42.36 7.10 17.92
N ARG A 364 41.32 7.29 18.73
CA ARG A 364 41.45 7.54 20.17
C ARG A 364 42.20 6.42 20.89
N ILE A 365 41.92 5.15 20.59
CA ILE A 365 42.62 4.00 21.18
C ILE A 365 44.09 3.94 20.76
N GLU A 366 44.39 4.18 19.49
CA GLU A 366 45.77 4.19 18.97
C GLU A 366 46.61 5.28 19.66
N LEU A 367 46.03 6.46 19.87
CA LEU A 367 46.66 7.57 20.57
C LEU A 367 46.89 7.27 22.06
N LEU A 368 45.97 6.57 22.73
CA LEU A 368 46.14 6.15 24.13
C LEU A 368 47.21 5.05 24.33
N ARG A 369 47.56 4.31 23.28
CA ARG A 369 48.62 3.27 23.31
C ARG A 369 50.03 3.81 23.06
N SER A 370 50.17 5.07 22.66
CA SER A 370 51.45 5.64 22.20
C SER A 370 51.97 6.68 23.22
N PRO A 371 52.91 6.32 24.12
CA PRO A 371 53.27 7.15 25.29
C PRO A 371 53.90 8.51 24.95
N ASP A 372 54.44 8.68 23.74
CA ASP A 372 55.23 9.87 23.36
C ASP A 372 54.44 10.96 22.59
N SER A 373 53.12 10.84 22.46
CA SER A 373 52.36 11.60 21.43
C SER A 373 51.47 12.75 21.92
N ILE A 374 51.52 13.15 23.19
CA ILE A 374 50.63 14.19 23.76
C ILE A 374 50.69 15.51 22.97
N GLN A 375 51.88 15.91 22.49
CA GLN A 375 52.02 17.12 21.65
C GLN A 375 51.38 16.98 20.26
N MET A 376 51.39 15.77 19.70
CA MET A 376 50.82 15.50 18.37
C MET A 376 49.28 15.45 18.42
N VAL A 377 48.71 15.10 19.58
CA VAL A 377 47.28 15.18 19.86
C VAL A 377 46.83 16.64 19.86
N ASP A 378 47.52 17.52 20.58
CA ASP A 378 47.15 18.95 20.63
C ASP A 378 47.21 19.60 19.24
N ASP A 379 48.24 19.29 18.45
CA ASP A 379 48.42 19.87 17.12
C ASP A 379 47.39 19.34 16.10
N LEU A 380 47.02 18.05 16.16
CA LEU A 380 46.00 17.45 15.27
C LEU A 380 44.56 17.84 15.66
N TYR A 381 44.26 17.96 16.96
CA TYR A 381 42.97 18.49 17.42
C TYR A 381 42.80 19.96 16.98
N LEU A 382 43.87 20.77 17.06
CA LEU A 382 43.86 22.12 16.54
C LEU A 382 43.60 22.13 15.02
N GLU A 383 44.26 21.28 14.24
CA GLU A 383 44.08 21.25 12.78
C GLU A 383 42.65 20.90 12.37
N ASN A 384 42.01 19.92 13.03
CA ASN A 384 40.61 19.57 12.76
C ASN A 384 39.65 20.71 13.14
N LEU A 385 39.86 21.39 14.27
CA LEU A 385 39.03 22.53 14.67
C LEU A 385 39.18 23.71 13.70
N VAL A 386 40.40 23.97 13.23
CA VAL A 386 40.69 25.02 12.25
C VAL A 386 39.97 24.75 10.93
N ASN A 387 40.01 23.50 10.43
CA ASN A 387 39.37 23.13 9.17
C ASN A 387 37.84 23.05 9.27
N HIS A 388 37.31 22.53 10.39
CA HIS A 388 35.87 22.33 10.55
C HIS A 388 35.10 23.64 10.78
N TYR A 389 35.70 24.56 11.54
CA TYR A 389 35.09 25.85 11.88
C TYR A 389 35.63 27.03 11.06
N ASP A 390 36.50 26.78 10.08
CA ASP A 390 37.13 27.80 9.23
C ASP A 390 37.74 28.94 10.07
N LEU A 391 38.66 28.57 10.98
CA LEU A 391 39.31 29.51 11.89
C LEU A 391 40.38 30.34 11.18
N ASN A 392 40.40 31.65 11.43
CA ASN A 392 41.43 32.51 10.86
C ASN A 392 42.76 32.37 11.63
N ASN A 393 43.87 32.85 11.03
CA ASN A 393 45.21 32.72 11.61
C ASN A 393 45.36 33.31 13.03
N LEU A 394 44.54 34.29 13.40
CA LEU A 394 44.55 34.89 14.73
C LEU A 394 43.80 34.00 15.73
N GLU A 395 42.61 33.52 15.37
CA GLU A 395 41.80 32.56 16.13
C GLU A 395 42.56 31.26 16.39
N THR A 396 43.27 30.72 15.39
CA THR A 396 44.08 29.52 15.51
C THR A 396 45.20 29.68 16.55
N LYS A 397 45.94 30.79 16.49
CA LYS A 397 47.02 31.08 17.45
C LYS A 397 46.48 31.34 18.85
N LEU A 398 45.33 32.03 18.94
CA LEU A 398 44.65 32.27 20.21
C LEU A 398 44.24 30.95 20.86
N LEU A 399 43.58 30.06 20.11
CA LEU A 399 43.19 28.72 20.56
C LEU A 399 44.40 27.90 21.02
N GLN A 400 45.51 27.97 20.28
CA GLN A 400 46.76 27.27 20.61
C GLN A 400 47.39 27.77 21.92
N TYR A 401 47.28 29.06 22.24
CA TYR A 401 47.80 29.59 23.50
C TYR A 401 46.87 29.29 24.69
N ILE A 402 45.55 29.29 24.45
CA ILE A 402 44.54 28.90 25.44
C ILE A 402 44.69 27.41 25.80
N SER A 403 44.86 26.53 24.81
CA SER A 403 45.07 25.08 25.06
C SER A 403 46.34 24.80 25.87
N LYS A 404 47.37 25.63 25.70
CA LYS A 404 48.61 25.60 26.49
C LYS A 404 48.52 26.27 27.86
N GLY A 405 47.32 26.68 28.29
CA GLY A 405 47.04 27.26 29.62
C GLY A 405 47.71 28.62 29.87
N ARG A 406 47.93 29.43 28.83
CA ARG A 406 48.52 30.78 28.98
C ARG A 406 47.47 31.77 29.47
N ASP A 407 47.89 32.73 30.31
CA ASP A 407 47.03 33.83 30.77
C ASP A 407 46.77 34.87 29.67
N ASN A 408 45.65 35.60 29.79
CA ASN A 408 45.22 36.59 28.79
C ASN A 408 46.26 37.71 28.59
N ALA A 409 46.95 38.12 29.65
CA ALA A 409 48.02 39.12 29.59
C ALA A 409 49.23 38.66 28.74
N LYS A 410 49.68 37.41 28.87
CA LYS A 410 50.77 36.84 28.05
C LYS A 410 50.33 36.58 26.62
N ILE A 411 49.06 36.21 26.42
CA ILE A 411 48.48 36.06 25.09
C ILE A 411 48.45 37.40 24.36
N ALA A 412 48.00 38.47 25.03
CA ALA A 412 47.96 39.83 24.52
C ALA A 412 49.34 40.29 24.04
N ILE A 413 50.38 40.07 24.85
CA ILE A 413 51.77 40.40 24.50
C ILE A 413 52.25 39.59 23.28
N LYS A 414 51.94 38.29 23.21
CA LYS A 414 52.40 37.43 22.10
C LYS A 414 51.67 37.66 20.79
N LEU A 415 50.41 38.10 20.84
CA LEU A 415 49.59 38.40 19.67
C LEU A 415 49.65 39.89 19.29
N ASN A 416 50.36 40.72 20.06
CA ASN A 416 50.49 42.17 19.89
C ASN A 416 49.13 42.89 19.84
N ILE A 417 48.22 42.49 20.74
CA ILE A 417 46.87 43.06 20.91
C ILE A 417 46.64 43.40 22.39
N THR A 418 45.56 44.11 22.71
CA THR A 418 45.23 44.43 24.11
C THR A 418 44.53 43.27 24.81
N GLU A 419 44.65 43.19 26.14
CA GLU A 419 44.00 42.14 26.94
C GLU A 419 42.46 42.15 26.79
N LYS A 420 41.86 43.33 26.64
CA LYS A 420 40.43 43.48 26.34
C LYS A 420 40.04 42.91 24.97
N GLU A 421 40.93 43.00 23.98
CA GLU A 421 40.70 42.41 22.66
C GLU A 421 40.84 40.89 22.70
N VAL A 422 41.78 40.34 23.48
CA VAL A 422 41.90 38.90 23.73
C VAL A 422 40.57 38.35 24.27
N GLU A 423 40.02 38.95 25.33
CA GLU A 423 38.75 38.51 25.92
C GLU A 423 37.58 38.55 24.93
N LYS A 424 37.53 39.60 24.09
CA LYS A 424 36.46 39.74 23.09
C LYS A 424 36.56 38.63 22.03
N ILE A 425 37.75 38.40 21.50
CA ILE A 425 37.97 37.40 20.44
C ILE A 425 37.81 35.98 21.00
N THR A 426 38.20 35.72 22.24
CA THR A 426 37.97 34.42 22.91
C THR A 426 36.48 34.11 23.05
N LYS A 427 35.64 35.10 23.39
CA LYS A 427 34.18 34.93 23.46
C LYS A 427 33.56 34.63 22.10
N GLU A 428 34.00 35.33 21.06
CA GLU A 428 33.55 35.08 19.68
C GLU A 428 33.98 33.70 19.19
N LEU A 429 35.21 33.28 19.51
CA LEU A 429 35.77 31.97 19.19
C LEU A 429 34.98 30.84 19.88
N TYR A 430 34.68 30.94 21.18
CA TYR A 430 33.89 29.92 21.88
C TYR A 430 32.45 29.80 21.36
N LYS A 431 31.86 30.92 20.94
CA LYS A 431 30.55 30.90 20.29
C LYS A 431 30.62 30.21 18.93
N LYS A 432 31.69 30.46 18.16
CA LYS A 432 31.95 29.86 16.84
C LYS A 432 32.21 28.35 16.94
N LEU A 433 32.82 27.90 18.03
CA LEU A 433 33.07 26.48 18.33
C LEU A 433 31.87 25.77 18.99
N GLU A 434 30.73 26.46 19.18
CA GLU A 434 29.52 25.93 19.84
C GLU A 434 29.70 25.44 21.29
N ILE A 435 30.84 25.79 21.92
CA ILE A 435 31.21 25.34 23.29
C ILE A 435 30.29 25.98 24.35
N SER A 436 29.61 27.08 24.02
CA SER A 436 28.77 27.81 24.98
C SER A 436 27.54 27.04 25.47
N GLU A 437 26.94 26.15 24.67
CA GLU A 437 25.79 25.36 25.13
C GLU A 437 26.20 24.21 26.05
N GLN A 438 27.32 23.53 25.76
CA GLN A 438 27.84 22.44 26.59
C GLN A 438 28.28 22.90 27.97
N ILE A 439 28.90 24.07 28.10
CA ILE A 439 29.30 24.61 29.41
C ILE A 439 28.07 25.02 30.23
N LEU A 440 27.00 25.51 29.59
CA LEU A 440 25.74 25.85 30.26
C LEU A 440 24.96 24.61 30.72
N GLU A 441 25.00 23.52 29.95
CA GLU A 441 24.42 22.23 30.34
C GLU A 441 25.22 21.56 31.47
N ASP A 442 26.56 21.58 31.41
CA ASP A 442 27.41 21.02 32.47
C ASP A 442 27.29 21.82 33.77
N GLN A 443 27.19 23.16 33.72
CA GLN A 443 26.92 23.96 34.92
C GLN A 443 25.53 23.65 35.52
N ARG A 444 24.49 23.51 34.69
CA ARG A 444 23.15 23.12 35.17
C ARG A 444 23.15 21.73 35.80
N MET A 445 23.86 20.77 35.21
CA MET A 445 23.97 19.40 35.72
C MET A 445 24.73 19.32 37.05
N VAL A 446 25.68 20.23 37.29
CA VAL A 446 26.40 20.36 38.57
C VAL A 446 25.53 21.06 39.63
N ASP A 447 24.78 22.10 39.25
CA ASP A 447 23.88 22.82 40.15
C ASP A 447 22.61 21.99 40.52
N GLU A 448 22.25 21.00 39.71
CA GLU A 448 21.10 20.10 39.94
C GLU A 448 21.45 18.83 40.75
N GLN A 449 22.71 18.62 41.16
CA GLN A 449 23.05 17.52 42.05
C GLN A 449 22.56 17.81 43.49
N PRO A 450 21.69 16.97 44.07
CA PRO A 450 21.31 17.14 45.47
C PRO A 450 22.49 16.81 46.40
N ASP A 451 22.84 17.75 47.27
CA ASP A 451 23.86 17.62 48.32
C ASP A 451 23.55 16.45 49.27
N TYR A 452 23.98 15.24 48.90
CA TYR A 452 23.94 14.06 49.76
C TYR A 452 25.32 13.44 49.96
N ILE A 453 26.33 14.27 50.22
CA ILE A 453 27.57 13.82 50.86
C ILE A 453 28.05 14.95 51.76
N TYR A 454 27.47 15.06 52.95
CA TYR A 454 28.10 15.50 54.21
C TYR A 454 27.00 15.59 55.29
N ASN A 455 26.70 14.45 55.91
CA ASN A 455 26.36 14.31 57.33
C ASN A 455 26.32 12.84 57.72
#